data_AF-A0A1A3DDU4-F1
#
_entry.id   AF-A0A1A3DDU4-F1
#
_cell.length_a   1.000
_cell.length_b   1.000
_cell.length_c   1.000
_cell.angle_alpha   90.00
_cell.angle_beta   90.00
_cell.angle_gamma   90.00
#
_symmetry.space_group_name_H-M   'P 1'
#
loop_
_entity.id
_entity.type
_entity.pdbx_description
1 polymer ?
#
loop_
_entity_poly.entity_id
_entity_poly.type
_entity_poly.pdbx_seq_one_letter_code
_entity_poly.pdbx_strand_id
1 'polypeptide(L)'
;MSSDRFWSAWRRNRGADASPGAGPRALNDLLKQVEKAMQVRRSGLDQVLAELKLHRDATTDAELRSALAWLCNAVTRFGRNPTATHVREVMMAADAVRRAPAG
;
A
#
# COMPACT_ATOMS: atom_id res chain seq x y z
N MET A 1 -5.11 -15.03 -17.92
CA MET A 1 -4.37 -13.87 -18.44
C MET A 1 -3.64 -13.17 -17.29
N SER A 2 -2.35 -12.88 -17.48
CA SER A 2 -1.41 -12.42 -16.45
C SER A 2 -1.76 -11.06 -15.84
N SER A 3 -2.02 -11.06 -14.54
CA SER A 3 -2.15 -9.86 -13.69
C SER A 3 -0.92 -8.95 -13.74
N ASP A 4 0.24 -9.49 -14.13
CA ASP A 4 1.52 -8.79 -14.24
C ASP A 4 1.48 -7.60 -15.21
N ARG A 5 0.82 -7.77 -16.37
CA ARG A 5 0.82 -6.75 -17.44
C ARG A 5 0.03 -5.49 -17.11
N PHE A 6 -1.05 -5.62 -16.32
CA PHE A 6 -1.86 -4.47 -15.91
C PHE A 6 -1.07 -3.53 -14.99
N TRP A 7 -0.23 -4.09 -14.12
CA TRP A 7 0.53 -3.33 -13.14
C TRP A 7 1.80 -2.70 -13.72
N SER A 8 2.51 -3.36 -14.64
CA SER A 8 3.67 -2.76 -15.32
C SER A 8 3.29 -1.57 -16.22
N ALA A 9 2.11 -1.62 -16.84
CA ALA A 9 1.58 -0.53 -17.65
C ALA A 9 1.14 0.67 -16.77
N TRP A 10 0.52 0.37 -15.63
CA TRP A 10 0.08 1.40 -14.69
C TRP A 10 1.24 2.09 -13.97
N ARG A 11 2.32 1.36 -13.64
CA ARG A 11 3.58 1.92 -13.13
C ARG A 11 4.24 2.90 -14.11
N ARG A 12 4.23 2.58 -15.41
CA ARG A 12 4.79 3.47 -16.45
C ARG A 12 3.98 4.73 -16.67
N ASN A 13 2.64 4.65 -16.63
CA ASN A 13 1.78 5.79 -16.95
C ASN A 13 1.75 6.89 -15.87
N ARG A 14 2.22 6.62 -14.64
CA ARG A 14 2.28 7.64 -13.55
C ARG A 14 3.69 8.16 -13.27
N GLY A 15 4.72 7.57 -13.89
CA GLY A 15 6.10 8.06 -13.80
C GLY A 15 6.37 9.35 -14.59
N ALA A 16 5.39 9.85 -15.36
CA ALA A 16 5.51 11.08 -16.14
C ALA A 16 5.04 12.35 -15.40
N ASP A 17 4.41 12.21 -14.23
CA ASP A 17 4.00 13.33 -13.35
C ASP A 17 4.90 13.49 -12.11
N ALA A 18 5.95 12.68 -12.01
CA ALA A 18 6.92 12.75 -10.93
C ALA A 18 8.04 13.74 -11.30
N SER A 19 7.91 14.98 -10.83
CA SER A 19 9.02 15.92 -10.68
C SER A 19 10.25 15.25 -10.04
N PRO A 20 11.48 15.72 -10.36
CA PRO A 20 12.72 15.02 -10.06
C PRO A 20 13.05 15.07 -8.57
N GLY A 21 12.55 14.08 -7.83
CA GLY A 21 12.91 13.77 -6.45
C GLY A 21 12.85 12.26 -6.29
N ALA A 22 13.79 11.56 -6.91
CA ALA A 22 13.88 10.11 -6.90
C ALA A 22 14.28 9.58 -5.51
N GLY A 23 13.28 9.50 -4.62
CA GLY A 23 13.29 8.68 -3.41
C GLY A 23 12.45 7.42 -3.61
N PRO A 24 12.52 6.43 -2.69
CA PRO A 24 11.64 5.25 -2.73
C PRO A 24 10.19 5.73 -2.84
N ARG A 25 9.34 5.00 -3.59
CA ARG A 25 7.97 5.42 -3.91
C ARG A 25 7.31 6.09 -2.72
N ALA A 26 6.76 7.30 -2.92
CA ALA A 26 6.10 8.01 -1.84
C ALA A 26 5.05 7.11 -1.19
N LEU A 27 5.10 6.99 0.13
CA LEU A 27 4.17 6.20 0.95
C LEU A 27 2.70 6.45 0.56
N ASN A 28 2.38 7.70 0.22
CA ASN A 28 1.07 8.11 -0.30
C ASN A 28 0.64 7.39 -1.59
N ASP A 29 1.57 7.09 -2.51
CA ASP A 29 1.26 6.32 -3.72
C ASP A 29 0.95 4.86 -3.41
N LEU A 30 1.60 4.27 -2.41
CA LEU A 30 1.29 2.90 -1.95
C LEU A 30 -0.09 2.82 -1.29
N LEU A 31 -0.47 3.83 -0.51
CA LEU A 31 -1.79 3.87 0.11
C LEU A 31 -2.91 3.99 -0.93
N LYS A 32 -2.74 4.87 -1.93
CA LYS A 32 -3.68 4.94 -3.07
C LYS A 32 -3.80 3.60 -3.81
N GLN A 33 -2.72 2.82 -3.87
CA GLN A 33 -2.72 1.49 -4.47
C GLN A 33 -3.48 0.47 -3.62
N VAL A 34 -3.31 0.49 -2.30
CA VAL A 34 -4.09 -0.35 -1.37
C VAL A 34 -5.59 -0.07 -1.52
N GLU A 35 -6.00 1.19 -1.54
CA GLU A 35 -7.39 1.59 -1.71
C GLU A 35 -7.97 1.10 -3.04
N LYS A 36 -7.21 1.25 -4.13
CA LYS A 36 -7.61 0.79 -5.46
C LYS A 36 -7.66 -0.74 -5.57
N ALA A 37 -6.73 -1.44 -4.92
CA ALA A 37 -6.68 -2.90 -4.86
C ALA A 37 -7.84 -3.50 -4.04
N MET A 38 -8.36 -2.77 -3.06
CA MET A 38 -9.57 -3.16 -2.34
C MET A 38 -10.84 -3.00 -3.20
N GLN A 39 -10.88 -2.00 -4.09
CA GLN A 39 -12.01 -1.77 -5.00
C GLN A 39 -12.01 -2.71 -6.21
N VAL A 40 -10.86 -2.89 -6.86
CA VAL A 40 -10.70 -3.74 -8.05
C VAL A 40 -10.20 -5.11 -7.59
N ARG A 41 -11.15 -5.94 -7.16
CA ARG A 41 -10.92 -7.23 -6.49
C ARG A 41 -9.72 -8.02 -7.04
N ARG A 42 -8.71 -8.10 -6.16
CA ARG A 42 -7.91 -9.30 -5.82
C ARG A 42 -6.64 -9.62 -6.63
N SER A 43 -6.39 -9.04 -7.80
CA SER A 43 -5.11 -9.26 -8.50
C SER A 43 -4.08 -8.17 -8.16
N GLY A 44 -3.20 -8.46 -7.19
CA GLY A 44 -2.05 -7.60 -6.85
C GLY A 44 -1.87 -7.30 -5.36
N LEU A 45 -2.76 -7.77 -4.49
CA LEU A 45 -2.69 -7.52 -3.04
C LEU A 45 -1.41 -8.07 -2.39
N ASP A 46 -0.95 -9.23 -2.87
CA ASP A 46 0.26 -9.89 -2.37
C ASP A 46 1.53 -9.06 -2.63
N GLN A 47 1.64 -8.48 -3.83
CA GLN A 47 2.74 -7.60 -4.19
C GLN A 47 2.70 -6.29 -3.40
N VAL A 48 1.54 -5.67 -3.23
CA VAL A 48 1.38 -4.47 -2.39
C VAL A 48 1.79 -4.75 -0.94
N LEU A 49 1.45 -5.93 -0.42
CA LEU A 49 1.84 -6.37 0.92
C LEU A 49 3.35 -6.62 1.04
N ALA A 50 3.99 -7.17 0.01
CA ALA A 50 5.45 -7.30 -0.04
C ALA A 50 6.15 -5.93 -0.03
N GLU A 51 5.63 -4.96 -0.78
CA GLU A 51 6.20 -3.60 -0.82
C GLU A 51 5.98 -2.84 0.49
N LEU A 52 4.79 -2.95 1.11
CA LEU A 52 4.54 -2.36 2.43
C LEU A 52 5.48 -2.90 3.51
N LYS A 53 5.81 -4.21 3.46
CA LYS A 53 6.80 -4.80 4.38
C LYS A 53 8.19 -4.23 4.16
N LEU A 54 8.64 -4.10 2.91
CA LEU A 54 9.93 -3.47 2.59
C LEU A 54 10.01 -2.04 3.12
N HIS A 55 8.94 -1.24 2.97
CA HIS A 55 8.89 0.11 3.54
C HIS A 55 8.89 0.12 5.08
N ARG A 56 8.24 -0.85 5.71
CA ARG A 56 8.25 -1.02 7.18
C ARG A 56 9.65 -1.37 7.69
N ASP A 57 10.37 -2.22 6.96
CA ASP A 57 11.71 -2.65 7.36
C ASP A 57 12.77 -1.56 7.04
N ALA A 58 12.52 -0.72 6.04
CA ALA A 58 13.38 0.42 5.68
C ALA A 58 13.14 1.69 6.50
N THR A 59 11.94 1.87 7.10
CA THR A 59 11.68 3.04 7.93
C THR A 59 12.43 2.93 9.27
N THR A 60 13.05 4.03 9.71
CA THR A 60 13.68 4.16 11.03
C THR A 60 12.68 4.62 12.08
N ASP A 61 11.58 5.24 11.68
CA ASP A 61 10.56 5.83 12.55
C ASP A 61 9.66 4.75 13.18
N ALA A 62 9.56 4.77 14.52
CA ALA A 62 8.85 3.74 15.27
C ALA A 62 7.31 3.84 15.13
N GLU A 63 6.78 5.05 14.99
CA GLU A 63 5.34 5.30 14.83
C GLU A 63 4.88 4.85 13.44
N LEU A 64 5.62 5.24 12.41
CA LEU A 64 5.39 4.83 11.03
C LEU A 64 5.56 3.32 10.86
N ARG A 65 6.57 2.71 11.50
CA ARG A 65 6.76 1.25 11.50
C ARG A 65 5.55 0.53 12.11
N SER A 66 5.01 1.06 13.20
CA SER A 66 3.84 0.50 13.88
C SER A 66 2.57 0.62 13.03
N ALA A 67 2.35 1.79 12.41
CA ALA A 67 1.24 2.01 11.49
C ALA A 67 1.32 1.09 10.25
N LEU A 68 2.51 0.91 9.68
CA LEU A 68 2.74 -0.01 8.55
C LEU A 68 2.53 -1.47 8.94
N ALA A 69 2.95 -1.87 10.14
CA ALA A 69 2.68 -3.21 10.66
C ALA A 69 1.17 -3.46 10.82
N TRP A 70 0.42 -2.47 11.30
CA TRP A 70 -1.03 -2.53 11.39
C TRP A 70 -1.68 -2.67 10.00
N LEU A 71 -1.25 -1.86 9.02
CA LEU A 71 -1.75 -1.94 7.66
C LEU A 71 -1.47 -3.30 7.01
N CYS A 72 -0.27 -3.86 7.18
CA CYS A 72 0.07 -5.19 6.69
C CYS A 72 -0.85 -6.28 7.28
N ASN A 73 -1.13 -6.20 8.58
CA ASN A 73 -2.01 -7.15 9.27
C ASN A 73 -3.46 -7.04 8.76
N ALA A 74 -3.97 -5.82 8.62
CA ALA A 74 -5.31 -5.57 8.08
C ALA A 74 -5.46 -6.10 6.64
N VAL A 75 -4.46 -5.83 5.79
CA VAL A 75 -4.44 -6.32 4.39
C VAL A 75 -4.39 -7.86 4.34
N THR A 76 -3.62 -8.49 5.24
CA THR A 76 -3.58 -9.96 5.36
C THR A 76 -4.95 -10.53 5.73
N ARG A 77 -5.65 -9.91 6.68
CA ARG A 77 -7.00 -10.31 7.10
C ARG A 77 -8.01 -10.16 5.97
N PHE A 78 -7.95 -9.05 5.24
CA PHE A 78 -8.78 -8.83 4.05
C PHE A 78 -8.53 -9.86 2.95
N GLY A 79 -7.26 -10.21 2.67
CA GLY A 79 -6.90 -11.22 1.67
C GLY A 79 -7.48 -12.60 1.97
N ARG A 80 -7.51 -12.97 3.26
CA ARG A 80 -8.10 -14.21 3.78
C ARG A 80 -9.63 -14.18 3.73
N ASN A 81 -10.24 -13.09 4.19
CA ASN A 81 -11.69 -12.95 4.24
C ASN A 81 -12.12 -11.53 3.80
N PRO A 82 -12.48 -11.31 2.52
CA PRO A 82 -12.81 -9.98 2.03
C PRO A 82 -14.22 -9.55 2.46
N THR A 83 -14.33 -8.96 3.65
CA THR A 83 -15.58 -8.41 4.21
C THR A 83 -15.54 -6.89 4.31
N ALA A 84 -16.70 -6.23 4.40
CA ALA A 84 -16.80 -4.78 4.56
C ALA A 84 -16.08 -4.28 5.83
N THR A 85 -16.10 -5.07 6.91
CA THR A 85 -15.35 -4.79 8.13
C THR A 85 -13.84 -4.74 7.87
N HIS A 86 -13.28 -5.74 7.19
CA HIS A 86 -11.85 -5.76 6.88
C HIS A 86 -11.46 -4.66 5.89
N VAL A 87 -12.33 -4.27 4.95
CA VAL A 87 -12.10 -3.09 4.09
C VAL A 87 -11.98 -1.83 4.94
N ARG A 88 -12.89 -1.64 5.91
CA ARG A 88 -12.87 -0.49 6.82
C ARG A 88 -11.60 -0.49 7.67
N GLU A 89 -11.19 -1.64 8.20
CA GLU A 89 -9.94 -1.79 8.95
C GLU A 89 -8.71 -1.40 8.13
N VAL A 90 -8.62 -1.85 6.88
CA VAL A 90 -7.51 -1.47 5.99
C VAL A 90 -7.52 0.03 5.70
N MET A 91 -8.68 0.65 5.48
CA MET A 91 -8.77 2.10 5.29
C MET A 91 -8.34 2.88 6.54
N MET A 92 -8.71 2.42 7.74
CA MET A 92 -8.26 3.05 8.99
C MET A 92 -6.75 2.94 9.18
N ALA A 93 -6.19 1.76 8.89
CA ALA A 93 -4.74 1.57 8.95
C ALA A 93 -4.00 2.42 7.91
N ALA A 94 -4.57 2.58 6.71
CA ALA A 94 -4.03 3.46 5.69
C ALA A 94 -4.05 4.93 6.14
N ASP A 95 -5.13 5.40 6.76
CA ASP A 95 -5.22 6.75 7.31
C ASP A 95 -4.19 6.99 8.43
N ALA A 96 -3.98 6.01 9.32
CA ALA A 96 -2.96 6.12 10.35
C ALA A 96 -1.53 6.22 9.79
N VAL A 97 -1.22 5.49 8.71
CA VAL A 97 0.06 5.62 8.01
C VAL A 97 0.22 7.01 7.36
N ARG A 98 -0.87 7.68 6.96
CA ARG A 98 -0.84 9.07 6.42
C ARG A 98 -0.67 10.11 7.51
N ARG A 99 -1.22 9.84 8.70
CA ARG A 99 -1.15 10.72 9.86
C ARG A 99 0.15 10.57 10.64
N ALA A 100 0.80 9.40 10.54
CA ALA A 100 2.13 9.21 11.08
C ALA A 100 3.03 10.31 10.50
N PRO A 101 3.69 11.11 11.35
CA PRO A 101 4.53 12.19 10.87
C PRO A 101 5.58 11.59 9.93
N ALA A 102 5.68 12.13 8.72
CA ALA A 102 6.84 11.89 7.88
C ALA A 102 8.02 12.60 8.58
N GLY A 103 8.66 11.89 9.50
CA GLY A 103 9.89 12.33 10.16
C GLY A 103 11.01 12.53 9.16
#